data_AF-A0A6A5R6K1-F1
#
_entry.id   AF-A0A6A5R6K1-F1
#
_cell.length_a   1.000
_cell.length_b   1.000
_cell.length_c   1.000
_cell.angle_alpha   90.00
_cell.angle_beta   90.00
_cell.angle_gamma   90.00
#
_symmetry.space_group_name_H-M   'P 1'
#
loop_
_entity.id
_entity.type
_entity.pdbx_description
1 polymer ?
#
loop_
_entity_poly.entity_id
_entity_poly.type
_entity_poly.pdbx_seq_one_letter_code
_entity_poly.pdbx_strand_id
1 'polypeptide(L)'
;MKRSSRADSQQPAAGKALMVRCPAQTLTRLRTLNEAEIITLFTPVVPHFPTASLVKDMDPFEPLGRALPRPVRHVPFRMDIGMTDVHPCFLSASGVVVVVICATENVLDHKPEAFERQLKFAKSITSKVEKNTSMASVPVVLVAIAGNGAMTTSYEQAVRDFPVVLTLEDYTPATLERGVRTIFG
;
A
#
# COMPACT_ATOMS: atom_id res chain seq x y z
N MET A 1 45.91 16.64 10.53
CA MET A 1 44.45 16.71 10.75
C MET A 1 43.75 16.81 9.38
N LYS A 2 43.17 15.72 8.88
CA LYS A 2 42.30 15.75 7.68
C LYS A 2 40.90 15.35 8.13
N ARG A 3 39.96 16.30 8.13
CA ARG A 3 38.55 16.04 8.43
C ARG A 3 37.91 15.41 7.21
N SER A 4 37.51 14.16 7.35
CA SER A 4 36.68 13.42 6.39
C SER A 4 35.31 14.09 6.31
N SER A 5 34.96 14.63 5.15
CA SER A 5 33.59 15.05 4.84
C SER A 5 32.71 13.80 4.77
N ARG A 6 31.74 13.71 5.69
CA ARG A 6 30.62 12.77 5.57
C ARG A 6 29.85 13.16 4.31
N ALA A 7 29.69 12.21 3.39
CA ALA A 7 28.72 12.32 2.34
C ALA A 7 27.34 12.33 3.00
N ASP A 8 26.68 13.49 3.03
CA ASP A 8 25.25 13.56 3.26
C ASP A 8 24.60 12.79 2.11
N SER A 9 24.20 11.56 2.37
CA SER A 9 23.30 10.81 1.52
C SER A 9 21.95 11.56 1.51
N GLN A 10 21.82 12.51 0.59
CA GLN A 10 20.55 13.15 0.26
C GLN A 10 19.59 12.04 -0.16
N GLN A 11 18.72 11.62 0.78
CA GLN A 11 17.57 10.81 0.43
C GLN A 11 16.75 11.59 -0.61
N PRO A 12 16.26 10.92 -1.66
CA PRO A 12 15.37 11.56 -2.62
C PRO A 12 14.22 12.26 -1.90
N ALA A 13 13.85 13.46 -2.34
CA ALA A 13 12.68 14.13 -1.80
C ALA A 13 11.45 13.23 -2.00
N ALA A 14 10.65 13.04 -0.95
CA ALA A 14 9.44 12.23 -1.04
C ALA A 14 8.47 12.81 -2.08
N GLY A 15 8.02 11.96 -3.00
CA GLY A 15 6.92 12.25 -3.92
C GLY A 15 5.60 12.54 -3.19
N LYS A 16 4.55 12.86 -3.96
CA LYS A 16 3.25 13.21 -3.40
C LYS A 16 2.49 11.98 -2.89
N ALA A 17 1.73 12.22 -1.82
CA ALA A 17 0.75 11.31 -1.27
C ALA A 17 -0.56 12.08 -1.09
N LEU A 18 -1.66 11.59 -1.68
CA LEU A 18 -2.95 12.26 -1.68
C LEU A 18 -4.04 11.32 -1.18
N MET A 19 -4.75 11.75 -0.14
CA MET A 19 -5.97 11.05 0.29
C MET A 19 -7.13 11.46 -0.62
N VAL A 20 -7.50 10.56 -1.54
CA VAL A 20 -8.55 10.81 -2.53
C VAL A 20 -9.94 10.70 -1.89
N ARG A 21 -10.13 9.69 -1.05
CA ARG A 21 -11.36 9.44 -0.30
C ARG A 21 -11.03 8.83 1.05
N CYS A 22 -11.72 9.28 2.10
CA CYS A 22 -11.75 8.61 3.39
C CYS A 22 -12.91 9.21 4.20
N PRO A 23 -13.94 8.44 4.61
CA PRO A 23 -14.97 8.94 5.51
C PRO A 23 -14.36 9.44 6.82
N ALA A 24 -14.84 10.56 7.36
CA ALA A 24 -14.25 11.19 8.54
C ALA A 24 -14.18 10.23 9.75
N GLN A 25 -15.22 9.44 9.97
CA GLN A 25 -15.26 8.43 11.05
C GLN A 25 -14.20 7.35 10.84
N THR A 26 -14.01 6.91 9.59
CA THR A 26 -12.97 5.93 9.24
C THR A 26 -11.58 6.52 9.43
N LEU A 27 -11.35 7.79 9.06
CA LEU A 27 -10.07 8.46 9.29
C LEU A 27 -9.75 8.56 10.79
N THR A 28 -10.71 8.96 11.62
CA THR A 28 -10.55 8.98 13.08
C THR A 28 -10.19 7.59 13.59
N ARG A 29 -10.92 6.55 13.15
CA ARG A 29 -10.66 5.16 13.53
C ARG A 29 -9.24 4.72 13.17
N LEU A 30 -8.76 5.05 11.97
CA LEU A 30 -7.39 4.74 11.52
C LEU A 30 -6.33 5.46 12.36
N ARG A 31 -6.61 6.66 12.87
CA ARG A 31 -5.68 7.43 13.72
C ARG A 31 -5.71 7.03 15.20
N THR A 32 -6.73 6.28 15.62
CA THR A 32 -6.91 5.84 17.01
C THR A 32 -6.96 4.32 17.14
N LEU A 33 -6.16 3.59 16.34
CA LEU A 33 -6.01 2.14 16.50
C LEU A 33 -5.47 1.80 17.89
N ASN A 34 -6.00 0.75 18.51
CA ASN A 34 -5.42 0.22 19.74
C ASN A 34 -4.06 -0.42 19.46
N GLU A 35 -3.18 -0.45 20.46
CA GLU A 35 -1.80 -0.95 20.30
C GLU A 35 -1.71 -2.42 19.91
N ALA A 36 -2.68 -3.24 20.36
CA ALA A 36 -2.76 -4.66 20.07
C ALA A 36 -3.33 -4.99 18.68
N GLU A 37 -3.87 -4.00 17.96
CA GLU A 37 -4.48 -4.24 16.65
C GLU A 37 -3.42 -4.50 15.58
N ILE A 38 -3.67 -5.51 14.75
CA ILE A 38 -2.76 -5.89 13.67
C ILE A 38 -3.22 -5.23 12.36
N ILE A 39 -2.28 -4.60 11.65
CA ILE A 39 -2.51 -4.13 10.28
C ILE A 39 -2.12 -5.26 9.33
N THR A 40 -3.08 -5.78 8.57
CA THR A 40 -2.78 -6.76 7.51
C THR A 40 -2.49 -6.02 6.23
N LEU A 41 -1.25 -6.12 5.76
CA LEU A 41 -0.74 -5.40 4.60
C LEU A 41 -0.54 -6.37 3.44
N PHE A 42 -1.40 -6.27 2.43
CA PHE A 42 -1.28 -7.02 1.19
C PHE A 42 -0.53 -6.21 0.14
N THR A 43 0.61 -6.72 -0.33
CA THR A 43 1.45 -6.04 -1.34
C THR A 43 1.66 -6.90 -2.58
N PRO A 44 1.63 -6.30 -3.78
CA PRO A 44 1.96 -7.02 -4.99
C PRO A 44 3.47 -7.31 -5.03
N VAL A 45 3.87 -8.48 -5.52
CA VAL A 45 5.27 -8.73 -5.88
C VAL A 45 5.58 -8.00 -7.18
N VAL A 46 6.37 -6.93 -7.10
CA VAL A 46 6.72 -6.04 -8.22
C VAL A 46 8.24 -5.93 -8.40
N PRO A 47 8.72 -5.59 -9.62
CA PRO A 47 10.12 -5.24 -9.81
C PRO A 47 10.50 -4.01 -8.99
N HIS A 48 11.76 -3.94 -8.58
CA HIS A 48 12.33 -2.73 -8.01
C HIS A 48 12.37 -1.61 -9.06
N PHE A 49 12.36 -0.35 -8.60
CA PHE A 49 12.71 0.75 -9.48
C PHE A 49 14.13 0.54 -10.06
N PRO A 50 14.36 0.75 -11.36
CA PRO A 50 15.68 0.58 -11.97
C PRO A 50 16.79 1.40 -11.30
N THR A 51 16.42 2.52 -10.68
CA THR A 51 17.30 3.46 -9.98
C THR A 51 17.39 3.23 -8.47
N ALA A 52 16.67 2.24 -7.92
CA ALA A 52 16.72 1.96 -6.49
C ALA A 52 18.08 1.37 -6.12
N SER A 53 18.77 2.00 -5.16
CA SER A 53 19.94 1.44 -4.49
C SER A 53 19.59 0.34 -3.47
N LEU A 54 18.33 -0.11 -3.45
CA LEU A 54 17.87 -1.21 -2.61
C LEU A 54 18.73 -2.44 -2.90
N VAL A 55 19.10 -3.16 -1.84
CA VAL A 55 19.82 -4.43 -1.99
C VAL A 55 18.95 -5.33 -2.87
N LYS A 56 19.56 -5.86 -3.93
CA LYS A 56 18.94 -6.86 -4.80
C LYS A 56 18.28 -7.91 -3.89
N ASP A 57 16.99 -8.15 -4.08
CA ASP A 57 16.14 -9.09 -3.30
C ASP A 57 15.42 -8.53 -2.05
N MET A 58 15.45 -7.22 -1.78
CA MET A 58 14.57 -6.62 -0.76
C MET A 58 13.11 -6.55 -1.23
N ASP A 59 12.16 -6.51 -0.29
CA ASP A 59 10.76 -6.18 -0.64
C ASP A 59 10.64 -4.66 -0.83
N PRO A 60 10.21 -4.15 -2.01
CA PRO A 60 10.06 -2.71 -2.24
C PRO A 60 9.05 -2.03 -1.29
N PHE A 61 8.18 -2.81 -0.65
CA PHE A 61 7.19 -2.33 0.31
C PHE A 61 7.58 -2.55 1.78
N GLU A 62 8.77 -3.07 2.06
CA GLU A 62 9.29 -3.14 3.43
C GLU A 62 9.25 -1.78 4.15
N PRO A 63 9.63 -0.64 3.52
CA PRO A 63 9.52 0.67 4.15
C PRO A 63 8.08 1.06 4.51
N LEU A 64 7.09 0.63 3.71
CA LEU A 64 5.68 0.86 4.01
C LEU A 64 5.27 0.08 5.27
N GLY A 65 5.63 -1.20 5.34
CA GLY A 65 5.37 -2.04 6.50
C GLY A 65 6.00 -1.48 7.78
N ARG A 66 7.27 -1.06 7.71
CA ARG A 66 7.99 -0.48 8.85
C ARG A 66 7.41 0.85 9.33
N ALA A 67 6.88 1.66 8.42
CA ALA A 67 6.33 2.98 8.76
C ALA A 67 4.99 2.91 9.49
N LEU A 68 4.25 1.81 9.38
CA LEU A 68 2.92 1.66 9.97
C LEU A 68 2.97 1.70 11.52
N PRO A 69 1.97 2.31 12.19
CA PRO A 69 2.02 2.61 13.62
C PRO A 69 1.73 1.40 14.54
N ARG A 70 1.48 0.22 13.98
CA ARG A 70 0.99 -0.97 14.67
C ARG A 70 1.65 -2.23 14.12
N PRO A 71 1.62 -3.36 14.84
CA PRO A 71 2.15 -4.62 14.34
C PRO A 71 1.59 -4.96 12.97
N VAL A 72 2.49 -5.25 12.02
CA VAL A 72 2.13 -5.50 10.63
C VAL A 72 2.23 -6.99 10.34
N ARG A 73 1.16 -7.52 9.76
CA ARG A 73 1.17 -8.79 9.07
C ARG A 73 1.30 -8.52 7.58
N HIS A 74 2.54 -8.60 7.09
CA HIS A 74 2.86 -8.37 5.68
C HIS A 74 2.64 -9.65 4.87
N VAL A 75 1.76 -9.58 3.87
CA VAL A 75 1.35 -10.70 3.03
C VAL A 75 1.56 -10.33 1.56
N PRO A 76 2.71 -10.68 0.97
CA PRO A 76 2.92 -10.45 -0.45
C PRO A 76 2.02 -11.36 -1.28
N PHE A 77 1.49 -10.85 -2.39
CA PHE A 77 0.70 -11.62 -3.35
C PHE A 77 1.27 -11.53 -4.76
N ARG A 78 1.12 -12.61 -5.51
CA ARG A 78 1.56 -12.73 -6.88
C ARG A 78 0.41 -12.41 -7.83
N MET A 79 0.60 -11.45 -8.73
CA MET A 79 -0.44 -11.01 -9.67
C MET A 79 -0.90 -12.11 -10.63
N ASP A 80 -0.02 -13.05 -10.98
CA ASP A 80 -0.30 -14.20 -11.83
C ASP A 80 -1.20 -15.24 -11.15
N ILE A 81 -1.16 -15.32 -9.82
CA ILE A 81 -1.93 -16.26 -9.01
C ILE A 81 -3.22 -15.59 -8.48
N GLY A 82 -3.12 -14.33 -8.05
CA GLY A 82 -4.21 -13.61 -7.40
C GLY A 82 -4.48 -14.11 -5.97
N MET A 83 -5.73 -13.99 -5.54
CA MET A 83 -6.14 -14.38 -4.19
C MET A 83 -6.26 -15.90 -4.08
N THR A 84 -5.44 -16.50 -3.23
CA THR A 84 -5.53 -17.91 -2.80
C THR A 84 -6.30 -18.07 -1.50
N ASP A 85 -6.63 -19.31 -1.13
CA ASP A 85 -7.35 -19.66 0.12
C ASP A 85 -6.59 -19.29 1.41
N VAL A 86 -5.29 -19.00 1.31
CA VAL A 86 -4.46 -18.59 2.45
C VAL A 86 -4.68 -17.13 2.82
N HIS A 87 -4.99 -16.25 1.86
CA HIS A 87 -5.15 -14.82 2.16
C HIS A 87 -6.30 -14.52 3.12
N PRO A 88 -7.50 -15.14 2.97
CA PRO A 88 -8.58 -14.98 3.94
C PRO A 88 -8.21 -15.39 5.37
N CYS A 89 -7.30 -16.36 5.57
CA CYS A 89 -6.86 -16.78 6.90
C CYS A 89 -6.16 -15.65 7.68
N PHE A 90 -5.63 -14.64 6.98
CA PHE A 90 -4.98 -13.51 7.63
C PHE A 90 -5.94 -12.41 8.06
N LEU A 91 -7.17 -12.39 7.53
CA LEU A 91 -8.16 -11.32 7.74
C LEU A 91 -8.78 -11.35 9.14
N SER A 92 -9.00 -12.53 9.73
CA SER A 92 -9.76 -12.67 10.98
C SER A 92 -9.15 -11.94 12.18
N ALA A 93 -7.85 -11.65 12.14
CA ALA A 93 -7.12 -10.94 13.20
C ALA A 93 -6.81 -9.47 12.85
N SER A 94 -7.30 -8.96 11.72
CA SER A 94 -6.98 -7.61 11.25
C SER A 94 -7.81 -6.55 12.00
N GLY A 95 -7.15 -5.55 12.57
CA GLY A 95 -7.79 -4.30 12.99
C GLY A 95 -7.95 -3.31 11.83
N VAL A 96 -7.07 -3.43 10.83
CA VAL A 96 -7.13 -2.71 9.54
C VAL A 96 -6.61 -3.63 8.45
N VAL A 97 -7.21 -3.57 7.27
CA VAL A 97 -6.69 -4.22 6.07
C VAL A 97 -6.19 -3.15 5.11
N VAL A 98 -4.92 -3.23 4.71
CA VAL A 98 -4.32 -2.36 3.70
C VAL A 98 -4.01 -3.20 2.48
N VAL A 99 -4.51 -2.80 1.31
CA VAL A 99 -4.21 -3.44 0.03
C VAL A 99 -3.49 -2.44 -0.86
N VAL A 100 -2.31 -2.82 -1.34
CA VAL A 100 -1.53 -2.00 -2.28
C VAL A 100 -1.82 -2.43 -3.72
N ILE A 101 -2.03 -1.44 -4.58
CA ILE A 101 -1.98 -1.59 -6.04
C ILE A 101 -0.79 -0.75 -6.53
N CYS A 102 0.07 -1.33 -7.35
CA CYS A 102 1.22 -0.67 -7.96
C CYS A 102 1.15 -0.79 -9.49
N ALA A 103 1.00 0.35 -10.15
CA ALA A 103 0.85 0.51 -11.59
C ALA A 103 1.78 1.65 -12.08
N THR A 104 3.02 1.67 -11.61
CA THR A 104 4.09 2.53 -12.15
C THR A 104 4.57 2.01 -13.50
N GLU A 105 5.21 2.87 -14.29
CA GLU A 105 5.72 2.54 -15.63
C GLU A 105 6.55 1.25 -15.63
N ASN A 106 7.53 1.15 -14.72
CA ASN A 106 8.38 -0.04 -14.63
C ASN A 106 7.61 -1.35 -14.31
N VAL A 107 6.43 -1.28 -13.71
CA VAL A 107 5.57 -2.45 -13.48
C VAL A 107 4.74 -2.75 -14.72
N LEU A 108 4.12 -1.72 -15.31
CA LEU A 108 3.26 -1.84 -16.48
C LEU A 108 4.03 -2.27 -17.74
N ASP A 109 5.28 -1.82 -17.90
CA ASP A 109 6.16 -2.22 -19.00
C ASP A 109 6.45 -3.73 -19.00
N HIS A 110 6.49 -4.35 -17.81
CA HIS A 110 6.70 -5.79 -17.67
C HIS A 110 5.38 -6.57 -17.64
N LYS A 111 4.31 -5.96 -17.13
CA LYS A 111 2.98 -6.57 -16.96
C LYS A 111 1.88 -5.52 -17.22
N PRO A 112 1.44 -5.36 -18.48
CA PRO A 112 0.44 -4.35 -18.83
C PRO A 112 -0.88 -4.49 -18.07
N GLU A 113 -1.29 -5.73 -17.75
CA GLU A 113 -2.52 -6.00 -17.00
C GLU A 113 -2.34 -5.99 -15.46
N ALA A 114 -1.21 -5.46 -14.97
CA ALA A 114 -0.90 -5.46 -13.54
C ALA A 114 -1.96 -4.74 -12.72
N PHE A 115 -2.48 -3.61 -13.21
CA PHE A 115 -3.50 -2.83 -12.51
C PHE A 115 -4.78 -3.66 -12.31
N GLU A 116 -5.32 -4.27 -13.38
CA GLU A 116 -6.57 -5.02 -13.35
C GLU A 116 -6.46 -6.26 -12.45
N ARG A 117 -5.33 -6.98 -12.52
CA ARG A 117 -5.09 -8.16 -11.68
C ARG A 117 -5.02 -7.79 -10.20
N GLN A 118 -4.34 -6.71 -9.86
CA GLN A 118 -4.24 -6.22 -8.48
C GLN A 118 -5.57 -5.65 -7.98
N LEU A 119 -6.31 -4.95 -8.83
CA LEU A 119 -7.66 -4.47 -8.50
C LEU A 119 -8.62 -5.63 -8.24
N LYS A 120 -8.55 -6.70 -9.03
CA LYS A 120 -9.33 -7.92 -8.80
C LYS A 120 -8.98 -8.54 -7.44
N PHE A 121 -7.70 -8.58 -7.08
CA PHE A 121 -7.26 -9.02 -5.76
C PHE A 121 -7.87 -8.14 -4.65
N ALA A 122 -7.74 -6.82 -4.76
CA ALA A 122 -8.28 -5.87 -3.79
C ALA A 122 -9.79 -6.02 -3.61
N LYS A 123 -10.56 -6.11 -4.70
CA LYS A 123 -12.01 -6.35 -4.66
C LYS A 123 -12.37 -7.68 -3.99
N SER A 124 -11.55 -8.72 -4.22
CA SER A 124 -11.77 -10.03 -3.59
C SER A 124 -11.55 -9.98 -2.08
N ILE A 125 -10.50 -9.28 -1.62
CA ILE A 125 -10.24 -9.05 -0.20
C ILE A 125 -11.37 -8.22 0.44
N THR A 126 -11.76 -7.10 -0.18
CA THR A 126 -12.87 -6.28 0.31
C THR A 126 -14.15 -7.10 0.44
N SER A 127 -14.50 -7.88 -0.57
CA SER A 127 -15.69 -8.75 -0.52
C SER A 127 -15.63 -9.79 0.60
N LYS A 128 -14.43 -10.30 0.95
CA LYS A 128 -14.25 -11.23 2.08
C LYS A 128 -14.42 -10.53 3.42
N VAL A 129 -13.93 -9.31 3.57
CA VAL A 129 -14.12 -8.48 4.77
C VAL A 129 -15.60 -8.15 4.95
N GLU A 130 -16.28 -7.67 3.90
CA GLU A 130 -17.70 -7.29 3.94
C GLU A 130 -18.64 -8.45 4.27
N LYS A 131 -18.35 -9.65 3.74
CA LYS A 131 -19.15 -10.86 4.00
C LYS A 131 -18.92 -11.44 5.39
N ASN A 132 -17.83 -11.07 6.06
CA ASN A 132 -17.54 -11.55 7.40
C ASN A 132 -18.11 -10.58 8.44
N THR A 133 -19.20 -10.97 9.09
CA THR A 133 -19.87 -10.14 10.10
C THR A 133 -18.97 -9.78 11.27
N SER A 134 -17.98 -10.61 11.62
CA SER A 134 -17.00 -10.31 12.68
C SER A 134 -16.03 -9.18 12.29
N MET A 135 -16.01 -8.78 11.03
CA MET A 135 -15.12 -7.75 10.47
C MET A 135 -15.87 -6.50 10.02
N ALA A 136 -17.15 -6.36 10.35
CA ALA A 136 -17.98 -5.24 9.89
C ALA A 136 -17.41 -3.85 10.22
N SER A 137 -16.58 -3.73 11.26
CA SER A 137 -15.92 -2.48 11.69
C SER A 137 -14.47 -2.33 11.21
N VAL A 138 -13.93 -3.32 10.49
CA VAL A 138 -12.53 -3.34 10.03
C VAL A 138 -12.43 -2.56 8.71
N PRO A 139 -11.75 -1.40 8.69
CA PRO A 139 -11.61 -0.64 7.45
C PRO A 139 -10.67 -1.33 6.47
N VAL A 140 -11.05 -1.30 5.19
CA VAL A 140 -10.18 -1.67 4.07
C VAL A 140 -9.65 -0.39 3.41
N VAL A 141 -8.34 -0.21 3.45
CA VAL A 141 -7.61 0.90 2.86
C VAL A 141 -6.99 0.45 1.54
N LEU A 142 -7.31 1.14 0.46
CA LEU A 142 -6.63 0.97 -0.81
C LEU A 142 -5.50 2.00 -0.96
N VAL A 143 -4.27 1.53 -1.12
CA VAL A 143 -3.10 2.36 -1.45
C VAL A 143 -2.76 2.14 -2.92
N ALA A 144 -2.95 3.17 -3.75
CA ALA A 144 -2.84 3.11 -5.19
C ALA A 144 -1.59 3.89 -5.65
N ILE A 145 -0.60 3.18 -6.19
CA ILE A 145 0.67 3.76 -6.61
C ILE A 145 0.71 3.80 -8.12
N ALA A 146 0.57 4.99 -8.69
CA ALA A 146 0.69 5.24 -10.12
C ALA A 146 1.60 6.46 -10.30
N GLY A 147 2.65 6.28 -11.11
CA GLY A 147 3.67 7.29 -11.42
C GLY A 147 3.14 8.71 -11.64
N ASN A 148 3.98 9.73 -11.44
CA ASN A 148 3.73 11.14 -11.81
C ASN A 148 2.34 11.72 -11.48
N GLY A 149 1.68 11.18 -10.45
CA GLY A 149 0.61 11.87 -9.72
C GLY A 149 -0.77 11.83 -10.35
N ALA A 150 -0.98 11.04 -11.42
CA ALA A 150 -2.31 10.77 -11.92
C ALA A 150 -2.51 9.25 -12.02
N MET A 151 -3.33 8.72 -11.11
CA MET A 151 -4.23 7.66 -11.54
C MET A 151 -4.94 8.23 -12.78
N THR A 152 -4.80 7.58 -13.93
CA THR A 152 -5.58 7.99 -15.10
C THR A 152 -7.05 8.07 -14.67
N THR A 153 -7.85 8.95 -15.25
CA THR A 153 -9.28 9.07 -14.90
C THR A 153 -9.97 7.68 -14.89
N SER A 154 -9.50 6.77 -15.74
CA SER A 154 -9.87 5.36 -15.78
C SER A 154 -9.56 4.59 -14.49
N TYR A 155 -8.35 4.71 -13.93
CA TYR A 155 -8.00 4.05 -12.68
C TYR A 155 -8.74 4.63 -11.47
N GLU A 156 -8.91 5.95 -11.40
CA GLU A 156 -9.72 6.59 -10.35
C GLU A 156 -11.17 6.10 -10.35
N GLN A 157 -11.76 5.98 -11.55
CA GLN A 157 -13.09 5.40 -11.75
C GLN A 157 -13.12 3.92 -11.35
N ALA A 158 -12.08 3.15 -11.66
CA ALA A 158 -12.03 1.73 -11.36
C ALA A 158 -11.97 1.43 -9.85
N VAL A 159 -11.44 2.37 -9.05
CA VAL A 159 -11.37 2.28 -7.59
C VAL A 159 -12.46 3.09 -6.87
N ARG A 160 -13.48 3.58 -7.58
CA ARG A 160 -14.57 4.39 -7.01
C ARG A 160 -15.34 3.71 -5.88
N ASP A 161 -15.43 2.38 -5.94
CA ASP A 161 -16.20 1.57 -4.99
C ASP A 161 -15.45 1.40 -3.65
N PHE A 162 -14.18 1.83 -3.57
CA PHE A 162 -13.41 1.80 -2.32
C PHE A 162 -13.63 3.09 -1.52
N PRO A 163 -14.05 2.99 -0.24
CA PRO A 163 -14.33 4.15 0.59
C PRO A 163 -13.06 4.87 1.05
N VAL A 164 -11.96 4.14 1.26
CA VAL A 164 -10.68 4.70 1.68
C VAL A 164 -9.65 4.46 0.57
N VAL A 165 -9.20 5.54 -0.06
CA VAL A 165 -8.24 5.52 -1.16
C VAL A 165 -7.16 6.57 -0.92
N LEU A 166 -5.92 6.11 -0.88
CA LEU A 166 -4.71 6.92 -0.84
C LEU A 166 -3.95 6.69 -2.14
N THR A 167 -3.55 7.75 -2.84
CA THR A 167 -2.69 7.66 -4.01
C THR A 167 -1.27 8.10 -3.68
N LEU A 168 -0.27 7.41 -4.23
CA LEU A 168 1.14 7.74 -4.12
C LEU A 168 1.75 7.86 -5.52
N GLU A 169 2.66 8.82 -5.70
CA GLU A 169 3.38 9.00 -6.97
C GLU A 169 4.37 7.88 -7.26
N ASP A 170 4.96 7.30 -6.22
CA ASP A 170 5.93 6.22 -6.32
C ASP A 170 5.93 5.39 -5.03
N TYR A 171 6.72 4.32 -5.03
CA TYR A 171 6.96 3.47 -3.87
C TYR A 171 8.39 3.63 -3.32
N THR A 172 8.98 4.82 -3.45
CA THR A 172 10.23 5.12 -2.74
C THR A 172 9.96 5.15 -1.23
N PRO A 173 10.95 4.81 -0.38
CA PRO A 173 10.76 4.79 1.08
C PRO A 173 10.14 6.08 1.63
N ALA A 174 10.61 7.23 1.14
CA ALA A 174 10.17 8.53 1.61
C ALA A 174 8.70 8.83 1.23
N THR A 175 8.25 8.42 0.04
CA THR A 175 6.84 8.54 -0.38
C THR A 175 5.94 7.58 0.38
N LEU A 176 6.38 6.33 0.62
CA LEU A 176 5.64 5.35 1.42
C LEU A 176 5.43 5.85 2.85
N GLU A 177 6.47 6.37 3.50
CA GLU A 177 6.39 6.99 4.83
C GLU A 177 5.48 8.22 4.86
N ARG A 178 5.50 9.05 3.80
CA ARG A 178 4.56 10.16 3.65
C ARG A 178 3.12 9.65 3.58
N GLY A 179 2.86 8.60 2.78
CA GLY A 179 1.56 7.98 2.65
C GLY A 179 0.99 7.48 3.97
N VAL A 180 1.82 6.82 4.78
CA VAL A 180 1.43 6.37 6.12
C VAL A 180 1.04 7.54 7.02
N ARG A 181 1.82 8.63 7.06
CA ARG A 181 1.47 9.83 7.85
C ARG A 181 0.16 10.46 7.39
N THR A 182 -0.08 10.52 6.07
CA THR A 182 -1.33 11.08 5.53
C THR A 182 -2.57 10.38 6.11
N ILE A 183 -2.53 9.06 6.25
CA ILE A 183 -3.69 8.27 6.66
C ILE A 183 -3.73 7.96 8.17
N PHE A 184 -2.59 7.66 8.79
CA PHE A 184 -2.51 7.25 10.20
C PHE A 184 -2.13 8.37 11.18
N GLY A 185 -1.73 9.56 10.68
CA GLY A 185 -1.32 10.70 11.51
C GLY A 185 0.17 10.73 11.76
#